data_AF-A0A1V9ZWC4-F1
#
_entry.id   AF-A0A1V9ZWC4-F1
#
_cell.length_a   1.000
_cell.length_b   1.000
_cell.length_c   1.000
_cell.angle_alpha   90.00
_cell.angle_beta   90.00
_cell.angle_gamma   90.00
#
_symmetry.space_group_name_H-M   'P 1'
#
loop_
_entity.id
_entity.type
_entity.pdbx_description
1 polymer ?
#
loop_
_entity_poly.entity_id
_entity_poly.type
_entity_poly.pdbx_seq_one_letter_code
_entity_poly.pdbx_strand_id
1 'polypeptide(L)'
;MSWTNGAVLELCHVRSGLSLNFLVEKDKGQLTFCRLDAPYEKLKVAQTGETNWAAGGGKFSSFVPIPVENSYYVFQLAANQKKSNADNEEGWYLGVTQAAIGILLGHGLAFVGNASKNHLFQVTEHARKAKLCLDQSSLTSSLPRLSKIQIDTFMREGYLVIPGAVPLPLVNNALRQINHELGKPGMMIEGGVEGSAKLAGNTSNSAAIRDLYFASPVHSYVESLVGAVVPPQGAQIALRFPEIGPDYQPKGNEWHTDGMRQGKWNPFSLLVGIALSDVQQPQSGNLIVFPKSHQTLHGMLQEGGILAGCTTTCISVDTVWGDGNLPDLGTPIPLLCSKGDLVLAHPKTAHRGGPNFSPNIRYQIYFRIKHMEHEARKEIVKKELFGDLDGCQ
;
A
#
# COMPACT_ATOMS: atom_id res chain seq x y z
N MET A 1 -20.80 -27.89 -0.96
CA MET A 1 -19.75 -28.01 -1.99
C MET A 1 -18.48 -28.58 -1.35
N SER A 2 -17.70 -29.37 -2.08
CA SER A 2 -16.43 -29.92 -1.58
C SER A 2 -15.28 -29.34 -2.43
N TRP A 3 -14.61 -28.32 -1.90
CA TRP A 3 -13.43 -27.76 -2.56
C TRP A 3 -12.28 -28.79 -2.60
N THR A 4 -11.52 -28.78 -3.69
CA THR A 4 -10.41 -29.71 -3.95
C THR A 4 -9.05 -29.07 -3.63
N ASN A 5 -8.01 -29.89 -3.47
CA ASN A 5 -6.64 -29.39 -3.32
C ASN A 5 -6.26 -28.53 -4.52
N GLY A 6 -5.79 -27.32 -4.22
CA GLY A 6 -5.45 -26.30 -5.19
C GLY A 6 -6.63 -25.45 -5.64
N ALA A 7 -7.83 -25.55 -5.07
CA ALA A 7 -8.91 -24.63 -5.38
C ALA A 7 -8.54 -23.19 -4.95
N VAL A 8 -9.02 -22.20 -5.71
CA VAL A 8 -8.91 -20.76 -5.38
C VAL A 8 -10.26 -20.28 -4.89
N LEU A 9 -10.32 -19.90 -3.61
CA LEU A 9 -11.53 -19.42 -2.96
C LEU A 9 -11.37 -17.95 -2.59
N GLU A 10 -12.38 -17.15 -2.90
CA GLU A 10 -12.58 -15.85 -2.26
C GLU A 10 -13.43 -16.06 -1.00
N LEU A 11 -12.93 -15.55 0.13
CA LEU A 11 -13.68 -15.44 1.36
C LEU A 11 -14.08 -13.99 1.57
N CYS A 12 -15.36 -13.66 1.36
CA CYS A 12 -15.92 -12.35 1.67
C CYS A 12 -16.56 -12.36 3.06
N HIS A 13 -15.99 -11.62 4.00
CA HIS A 13 -16.55 -11.50 5.35
C HIS A 13 -17.82 -10.65 5.31
N VAL A 14 -18.97 -11.25 5.65
CA VAL A 14 -20.29 -10.67 5.41
C VAL A 14 -20.48 -9.32 6.10
N ARG A 15 -20.02 -9.20 7.35
CA ARG A 15 -20.22 -7.97 8.13
C ARG A 15 -19.37 -6.80 7.63
N SER A 16 -18.13 -7.05 7.20
CA SER A 16 -17.22 -5.97 6.79
C SER A 16 -17.16 -5.76 5.27
N GLY A 17 -17.69 -6.69 4.48
CA GLY A 17 -17.59 -6.66 3.00
C GLY A 17 -16.17 -6.85 2.47
N LEU A 18 -15.21 -7.21 3.32
CA LEU A 18 -13.82 -7.41 2.92
C LEU A 18 -13.62 -8.83 2.39
N SER A 19 -12.93 -8.92 1.26
CA SER A 19 -12.63 -10.17 0.58
C SER A 19 -11.13 -10.46 0.57
N LEU A 20 -10.75 -11.72 0.69
CA LEU A 20 -9.40 -12.18 0.37
C LEU A 20 -9.45 -13.50 -0.40
N ASN A 21 -8.52 -13.64 -1.36
CA ASN A 21 -8.36 -14.84 -2.15
C ASN A 21 -7.33 -15.79 -1.50
N PHE A 22 -7.68 -17.06 -1.45
CA PHE A 22 -6.85 -18.12 -0.89
C PHE A 22 -6.69 -19.26 -1.87
N LEU A 23 -5.47 -19.78 -1.96
CA LEU A 23 -5.24 -21.12 -2.45
C LEU A 23 -5.53 -22.11 -1.31
N VAL A 24 -6.25 -23.19 -1.58
CA VAL A 24 -6.68 -24.11 -0.54
C VAL A 24 -5.99 -25.46 -0.66
N GLU A 25 -5.41 -25.91 0.45
CA GLU A 25 -5.05 -27.30 0.67
C GLU A 25 -6.09 -27.97 1.56
N LYS A 26 -6.55 -29.16 1.19
CA LYS A 26 -7.49 -29.96 1.93
C LYS A 26 -6.85 -31.27 2.38
N ASP A 27 -6.98 -31.54 3.66
CA ASP A 27 -6.60 -32.81 4.29
C ASP A 27 -7.72 -33.26 5.23
N LYS A 28 -8.21 -34.50 5.04
CA LYS A 28 -9.25 -35.13 5.89
C LYS A 28 -10.45 -34.22 6.21
N GLY A 29 -10.91 -33.42 5.24
CA GLY A 29 -12.06 -32.52 5.39
C GLY A 29 -11.75 -31.16 6.04
N GLN A 30 -10.50 -30.95 6.48
CA GLN A 30 -10.01 -29.66 6.95
C GLN A 30 -9.33 -28.90 5.81
N LEU A 31 -9.36 -27.58 5.90
CA LEU A 31 -8.76 -26.67 4.93
C LEU A 31 -7.60 -25.92 5.58
N THR A 32 -6.49 -25.85 4.88
CA THR A 32 -5.43 -24.89 5.15
C THR A 32 -5.46 -23.84 4.05
N PHE A 33 -5.42 -22.59 4.48
CA PHE A 33 -5.41 -21.44 3.58
C PHE A 33 -3.97 -21.03 3.26
N CYS A 34 -3.65 -20.97 1.98
CA CYS A 34 -2.35 -20.56 1.46
C CYS A 34 -2.48 -19.21 0.76
N ARG A 35 -1.39 -18.44 0.75
CA ARG A 35 -1.30 -17.24 -0.10
C ARG A 35 -1.35 -17.60 -1.56
N LEU A 36 -2.03 -16.78 -2.36
CA LEU A 36 -2.11 -16.99 -3.81
C LEU A 36 -0.78 -16.65 -4.50
N ASP A 37 -0.07 -15.63 -4.03
CA ASP A 37 1.20 -15.12 -4.56
C ASP A 37 2.43 -15.84 -3.97
N ALA A 38 2.29 -16.46 -2.80
CA ALA A 38 3.30 -17.30 -2.17
C ALA A 38 2.69 -18.63 -1.69
N PRO A 39 2.39 -19.60 -2.60
CA PRO A 39 1.65 -20.83 -2.27
C PRO A 39 2.24 -21.72 -1.17
N TYR A 40 3.53 -21.57 -0.90
CA TYR A 40 4.25 -22.27 0.18
C TYR A 40 4.06 -21.61 1.56
N GLU A 41 3.53 -20.39 1.61
CA GLU A 41 3.15 -19.71 2.84
C GLU A 41 1.69 -20.04 3.20
N LYS A 42 1.51 -20.52 4.42
CA LYS A 42 0.21 -20.97 4.93
C LYS A 42 -0.21 -20.15 6.13
N LEU A 43 -1.52 -20.03 6.30
CA LEU A 43 -2.12 -19.32 7.41
C LEU A 43 -1.78 -20.05 8.72
N LYS A 44 -1.29 -19.28 9.68
CA LYS A 44 -1.01 -19.72 11.04
C LYS A 44 -1.76 -18.84 12.02
N VAL A 45 -2.22 -19.45 13.10
CA VAL A 45 -2.91 -18.81 14.22
C VAL A 45 -2.07 -19.01 15.47
N ALA A 46 -1.60 -17.92 16.06
CA ALA A 46 -0.85 -17.93 17.32
C ALA A 46 -1.76 -18.31 18.50
N GLN A 47 -1.16 -18.62 19.66
CA GLN A 47 -1.93 -18.89 20.88
C GLN A 47 -2.68 -17.66 21.41
N THR A 48 -2.35 -16.46 20.92
CA THR A 48 -3.09 -15.22 21.20
C THR A 48 -4.28 -15.03 20.28
N GLY A 49 -4.43 -15.86 19.22
CA GLY A 49 -5.45 -15.71 18.19
C GLY A 49 -5.01 -14.89 16.98
N GLU A 50 -3.85 -14.24 17.06
CA GLU A 50 -3.26 -13.48 15.95
C GLU A 50 -2.94 -14.37 14.75
N THR A 51 -3.18 -13.84 13.55
CA THR A 51 -2.87 -14.55 12.30
C THR A 51 -1.58 -14.05 11.65
N ASN A 52 -0.82 -14.95 11.03
CA ASN A 52 0.30 -14.59 10.17
C ASN A 52 0.52 -15.61 9.06
N TRP A 53 1.32 -15.21 8.08
CA TRP A 53 1.81 -16.09 7.02
C TRP A 53 3.15 -16.70 7.43
N ALA A 54 3.30 -18.00 7.23
CA ALA A 54 4.54 -18.71 7.54
C ALA A 54 4.85 -19.79 6.50
N ALA A 55 6.14 -19.97 6.21
CA ALA A 55 6.68 -21.07 5.40
C ALA A 55 7.39 -22.11 6.29
N GLY A 56 7.48 -23.38 5.84
CA GLY A 56 8.32 -24.42 6.47
C GLY A 56 7.58 -25.61 7.13
N GLY A 57 8.31 -26.49 7.84
CA GLY A 57 7.78 -27.75 8.42
C GLY A 57 7.01 -27.63 9.75
N GLY A 58 6.37 -26.49 10.02
CA GLY A 58 5.61 -26.24 11.25
C GLY A 58 4.16 -26.76 11.20
N LYS A 59 3.48 -26.79 12.37
CA LYS A 59 2.02 -27.03 12.41
C LYS A 59 1.29 -25.78 11.92
N PHE A 60 0.65 -25.89 10.76
CA PHE A 60 -0.20 -24.85 10.19
C PHE A 60 -1.61 -24.89 10.78
N SER A 61 -2.35 -23.81 10.60
CA SER A 61 -3.75 -23.78 11.00
C SER A 61 -4.59 -24.50 9.96
N SER A 62 -5.37 -25.47 10.44
CA SER A 62 -6.35 -26.19 9.65
C SER A 62 -7.74 -25.85 10.17
N PHE A 63 -8.67 -25.60 9.27
CA PHE A 63 -10.01 -25.15 9.58
C PHE A 63 -11.04 -26.16 9.10
N VAL A 64 -12.03 -26.44 9.93
CA VAL A 64 -13.22 -27.21 9.54
C VAL A 64 -14.24 -26.22 8.97
N PRO A 65 -14.56 -26.30 7.67
CA PRO A 65 -15.61 -25.46 7.09
C PRO A 65 -16.98 -26.00 7.53
N ILE A 66 -17.77 -25.16 8.20
CA ILE A 66 -19.12 -25.48 8.65
C ILE A 66 -20.10 -24.67 7.79
N PRO A 67 -20.93 -25.33 6.97
CA PRO A 67 -21.92 -24.64 6.15
C PRO A 67 -23.03 -24.05 7.03
N VAL A 68 -23.47 -22.84 6.70
CA VAL A 68 -24.64 -22.21 7.33
C VAL A 68 -25.83 -22.30 6.35
N GLU A 69 -25.83 -21.52 5.26
CA GLU A 69 -26.82 -21.54 4.16
C GLU A 69 -26.20 -20.97 2.87
N ASN A 70 -26.74 -21.19 1.67
CA ASN A 70 -26.45 -20.43 0.42
C ASN A 70 -25.01 -19.90 0.21
N SER A 71 -24.01 -20.80 0.15
CA SER A 71 -22.58 -20.46 -0.02
C SER A 71 -21.93 -19.69 1.14
N TYR A 72 -22.60 -19.60 2.28
CA TYR A 72 -22.08 -19.04 3.51
C TYR A 72 -21.50 -20.12 4.44
N TYR A 73 -20.35 -19.81 5.01
CA TYR A 73 -19.57 -20.71 5.84
C TYR A 73 -19.00 -20.00 7.05
N VAL A 74 -18.80 -20.76 8.12
CA VAL A 74 -17.88 -20.40 9.20
C VAL A 74 -16.72 -21.38 9.20
N PHE A 75 -15.53 -20.93 9.57
CA PHE A 75 -14.32 -21.73 9.53
C PHE A 75 -13.80 -21.94 10.94
N GLN A 76 -14.12 -23.09 11.55
CA GLN A 76 -13.69 -23.40 12.90
C GLN A 76 -12.24 -23.91 12.89
N LEU A 77 -11.37 -23.35 13.71
CA LEU A 77 -10.01 -23.85 13.86
C LEU A 77 -10.04 -25.26 14.44
N ALA A 78 -9.43 -26.22 13.74
CA ALA A 78 -9.41 -27.63 14.14
C ALA A 78 -8.63 -27.82 15.46
N ALA A 79 -7.55 -27.06 15.62
CA ALA A 79 -6.93 -26.85 16.92
C ALA A 79 -7.79 -25.86 17.72
N ASN A 80 -7.99 -26.09 19.02
CA ASN A 80 -8.71 -25.17 19.92
C ASN A 80 -10.25 -25.13 19.77
N GLN A 81 -10.89 -26.21 19.29
CA GLN A 81 -12.36 -26.32 19.25
C GLN A 81 -13.05 -26.17 20.62
N LYS A 82 -12.32 -26.39 21.72
CA LYS A 82 -12.83 -26.30 23.10
C LYS A 82 -12.32 -25.07 23.87
N LYS A 83 -11.57 -24.18 23.23
CA LYS A 83 -11.08 -22.96 23.90
C LYS A 83 -12.13 -21.86 23.81
N SER A 84 -12.21 -21.02 24.85
CA SER A 84 -12.98 -19.78 24.79
C SER A 84 -12.40 -18.85 23.74
N ASN A 85 -13.26 -18.33 22.87
CA ASN A 85 -12.91 -17.35 21.84
C ASN A 85 -13.02 -15.91 22.39
N ALA A 86 -12.82 -14.92 21.51
CA ALA A 86 -12.85 -13.50 21.86
C ALA A 86 -14.19 -13.04 22.47
N ASP A 87 -15.29 -13.72 22.15
CA ASP A 87 -16.64 -13.43 22.67
C ASP A 87 -17.00 -14.30 23.89
N ASN A 88 -16.01 -14.98 24.49
CA ASN A 88 -16.18 -15.96 25.57
C ASN A 88 -17.07 -17.16 25.22
N GLU A 89 -17.30 -17.42 23.93
CA GLU A 89 -17.99 -18.63 23.48
C GLU A 89 -17.00 -19.79 23.25
N GLU A 90 -17.47 -21.04 23.25
CA GLU A 90 -16.64 -22.20 22.98
C GLU A 90 -16.28 -22.33 21.49
N GLY A 91 -14.99 -22.51 21.22
CA GLY A 91 -14.44 -22.81 19.91
C GLY A 91 -13.91 -21.59 19.18
N TRP A 92 -12.73 -21.74 18.61
CA TRP A 92 -12.06 -20.70 17.84
C TRP A 92 -12.46 -20.75 16.37
N TYR A 93 -12.82 -19.60 15.80
CA TYR A 93 -13.18 -19.46 14.40
C TYR A 93 -12.28 -18.43 13.71
N LEU A 94 -12.13 -18.57 12.40
CA LEU A 94 -11.61 -17.49 11.56
C LEU A 94 -12.61 -16.33 11.60
N GLY A 95 -12.12 -15.11 11.72
CA GLY A 95 -12.94 -13.92 11.70
C GLY A 95 -12.15 -12.67 11.33
N VAL A 96 -12.83 -11.54 11.31
CA VAL A 96 -12.26 -10.23 11.00
C VAL A 96 -12.62 -9.26 12.11
N THR A 97 -11.62 -8.61 12.69
CA THR A 97 -11.81 -7.62 13.76
C THR A 97 -10.92 -6.40 13.54
N GLN A 98 -11.18 -5.32 14.28
CA GLN A 98 -10.23 -4.22 14.38
C GLN A 98 -9.02 -4.68 15.19
N ALA A 99 -7.85 -4.68 14.55
CA ALA A 99 -6.60 -5.04 15.20
C ALA A 99 -5.42 -4.37 14.52
N ALA A 100 -4.44 -3.97 15.32
CA ALA A 100 -3.16 -3.45 14.84
C ALA A 100 -2.18 -4.56 14.40
N ILE A 101 -2.52 -5.82 14.70
CA ILE A 101 -1.68 -7.00 14.48
C ILE A 101 -2.52 -8.14 13.93
N GLY A 102 -1.92 -8.98 13.09
CA GLY A 102 -2.60 -9.99 12.29
C GLY A 102 -2.34 -9.81 10.79
N ILE A 103 -2.94 -10.66 9.95
CA ILE A 103 -2.97 -10.42 8.50
C ILE A 103 -3.95 -9.27 8.23
N LEU A 104 -3.41 -8.11 7.87
CA LEU A 104 -4.18 -6.89 7.67
C LEU A 104 -4.95 -6.92 6.35
N LEU A 105 -6.20 -6.46 6.41
CA LEU A 105 -7.16 -6.44 5.29
C LEU A 105 -7.50 -5.02 4.83
N GLY A 106 -6.83 -4.01 5.38
CA GLY A 106 -7.13 -2.60 5.15
C GLY A 106 -8.12 -2.03 6.18
N HIS A 107 -8.20 -0.70 6.25
CA HIS A 107 -9.11 0.04 7.15
C HIS A 107 -8.98 -0.33 8.65
N GLY A 108 -7.79 -0.74 9.10
CA GLY A 108 -7.56 -1.17 10.49
C GLY A 108 -8.17 -2.52 10.85
N LEU A 109 -8.63 -3.29 9.85
CA LEU A 109 -9.17 -4.63 10.04
C LEU A 109 -8.11 -5.69 9.75
N ALA A 110 -8.16 -6.78 10.50
CA ALA A 110 -7.25 -7.92 10.35
C ALA A 110 -8.00 -9.25 10.48
N PHE A 111 -7.47 -10.29 9.85
CA PHE A 111 -7.87 -11.66 10.16
C PHE A 111 -7.42 -12.05 11.57
N VAL A 112 -8.30 -12.74 12.28
CA VAL A 112 -8.02 -13.36 13.58
C VAL A 112 -8.51 -14.80 13.57
N GLY A 113 -7.83 -15.67 14.32
CA GLY A 113 -8.14 -17.09 14.39
C GLY A 113 -8.82 -17.52 15.69
N ASN A 114 -9.22 -16.57 16.54
CA ASN A 114 -9.93 -16.80 17.80
C ASN A 114 -11.29 -16.06 17.84
N ALA A 115 -11.92 -15.84 16.68
CA ALA A 115 -13.23 -15.23 16.60
C ALA A 115 -14.35 -16.20 17.02
N SER A 116 -15.58 -15.70 17.13
CA SER A 116 -16.78 -16.52 17.32
C SER A 116 -17.40 -17.00 16.00
N LYS A 117 -18.36 -17.91 16.12
CA LYS A 117 -19.15 -18.43 14.99
C LYS A 117 -20.01 -17.37 14.29
N ASN A 118 -20.10 -16.15 14.82
CA ASN A 118 -20.88 -15.06 14.21
C ASN A 118 -20.13 -14.41 13.03
N HIS A 119 -18.88 -14.78 12.78
CA HIS A 119 -18.09 -14.34 11.64
C HIS A 119 -18.37 -15.20 10.40
N LEU A 120 -19.40 -14.78 9.66
CA LEU A 120 -19.85 -15.45 8.45
C LEU A 120 -19.03 -15.02 7.24
N PHE A 121 -18.70 -15.98 6.37
CA PHE A 121 -18.03 -15.73 5.10
C PHE A 121 -18.88 -16.25 3.95
N GLN A 122 -19.14 -15.39 2.98
CA GLN A 122 -19.60 -15.82 1.67
C GLN A 122 -18.39 -16.36 0.90
N VAL A 123 -18.52 -17.56 0.35
CA VAL A 123 -17.42 -18.24 -0.34
C VAL A 123 -17.70 -18.35 -1.82
N THR A 124 -16.81 -17.78 -2.63
CA THR A 124 -16.84 -17.87 -4.09
C THR A 124 -15.67 -18.72 -4.57
N GLU A 125 -15.93 -19.80 -5.31
CA GLU A 125 -14.86 -20.59 -5.95
C GLU A 125 -14.52 -19.98 -7.32
N HIS A 126 -13.33 -19.41 -7.45
CA HIS A 126 -12.84 -18.84 -8.71
C HIS A 126 -12.22 -19.89 -9.63
N ALA A 127 -11.59 -20.91 -9.04
CA ALA A 127 -10.99 -22.01 -9.80
C ALA A 127 -10.99 -23.30 -8.98
N ARG A 128 -11.37 -24.42 -9.58
CA ARG A 128 -11.30 -25.76 -8.93
C ARG A 128 -9.86 -26.24 -8.70
N LYS A 129 -8.94 -25.77 -9.55
CA LYS A 129 -7.52 -26.08 -9.47
C LYS A 129 -6.73 -24.92 -10.05
N ALA A 130 -5.95 -24.25 -9.22
CA ALA A 130 -4.99 -23.26 -9.63
C ALA A 130 -3.95 -23.93 -10.53
N LYS A 131 -3.71 -23.34 -11.68
CA LYS A 131 -2.52 -23.63 -12.47
C LYS A 131 -1.50 -22.59 -12.05
N LEU A 132 -0.41 -23.05 -11.44
CA LEU A 132 0.77 -22.22 -11.29
C LEU A 132 1.34 -22.03 -12.69
N CYS A 133 0.99 -20.94 -13.34
CA CYS A 133 1.73 -20.47 -14.49
C CYS A 133 2.96 -19.77 -13.93
N LEU A 134 4.10 -20.45 -13.98
CA LEU A 134 5.37 -19.73 -13.96
C LEU A 134 5.30 -18.77 -15.13
N ASP A 135 5.24 -17.48 -14.82
CA ASP A 135 5.40 -16.47 -15.84
C ASP A 135 6.75 -16.77 -16.51
N GLN A 136 6.76 -16.85 -17.85
CA GLN A 136 8.00 -17.01 -18.58
C GLN A 136 8.97 -15.86 -18.26
N SER A 137 8.52 -14.74 -17.68
CA SER A 137 9.41 -13.72 -17.10
C SER A 137 10.30 -14.18 -15.95
N SER A 138 9.99 -15.32 -15.33
CA SER A 138 10.82 -15.95 -14.29
C SER A 138 11.94 -16.82 -14.88
N LEU A 139 11.78 -17.26 -16.14
CA LEU A 139 12.69 -18.17 -16.86
C LEU A 139 13.38 -17.52 -18.06
N THR A 140 12.84 -16.40 -18.53
CA THR A 140 13.40 -15.52 -19.56
C THR A 140 13.77 -14.22 -18.87
N SER A 141 14.87 -13.61 -19.28
CA SER A 141 15.40 -12.36 -18.74
C SER A 141 14.52 -11.14 -19.05
N SER A 142 13.19 -11.24 -18.92
CA SER A 142 12.30 -10.09 -18.97
C SER A 142 12.09 -9.59 -17.56
N LEU A 143 12.41 -8.33 -17.33
CA LEU A 143 12.19 -7.67 -16.07
C LEU A 143 10.70 -7.78 -15.65
N PRO A 144 10.40 -7.88 -14.34
CA PRO A 144 9.03 -8.09 -13.89
C PRO A 144 8.13 -6.90 -14.24
N ARG A 145 6.86 -7.20 -14.55
CA ARG A 145 5.84 -6.19 -14.91
C ARG A 145 4.65 -6.26 -13.96
N LEU A 146 3.85 -5.20 -13.95
CA LEU A 146 2.58 -5.23 -13.23
C LEU A 146 1.59 -6.15 -13.92
N SER A 147 0.91 -6.98 -13.12
CA SER A 147 -0.25 -7.75 -13.58
C SER A 147 -1.45 -6.84 -13.86
N LYS A 148 -2.41 -7.32 -14.65
CA LYS A 148 -3.66 -6.60 -14.92
C LYS A 148 -4.43 -6.26 -13.62
N ILE A 149 -4.46 -7.18 -12.65
CA ILE A 149 -5.12 -6.95 -11.35
C ILE A 149 -4.45 -5.81 -10.57
N GLN A 150 -3.11 -5.70 -10.63
CA GLN A 150 -2.38 -4.61 -9.99
C GLN A 150 -2.66 -3.27 -10.67
N ILE A 151 -2.70 -3.25 -12.01
CA ILE A 151 -3.08 -2.07 -12.80
C ILE A 151 -4.52 -1.65 -12.47
N ASP A 152 -5.47 -2.58 -12.46
CA ASP A 152 -6.87 -2.30 -12.12
C ASP A 152 -7.01 -1.77 -10.69
N THR A 153 -6.20 -2.28 -9.77
CA THR A 153 -6.15 -1.77 -8.39
C THR A 153 -5.60 -0.35 -8.35
N PHE A 154 -4.52 -0.05 -9.08
CA PHE A 154 -4.00 1.30 -9.21
C PHE A 154 -5.03 2.26 -9.80
N MET A 155 -5.71 1.86 -10.88
CA MET A 155 -6.75 2.69 -11.53
C MET A 155 -7.94 2.94 -10.60
N ARG A 156 -8.34 1.93 -9.83
CA ARG A 156 -9.46 2.04 -8.89
C ARG A 156 -9.10 2.86 -7.67
N GLU A 157 -7.98 2.57 -7.01
CA GLU A 157 -7.63 3.16 -5.71
C GLU A 157 -6.78 4.42 -5.82
N GLY A 158 -6.14 4.66 -6.97
CA GLY A 158 -5.24 5.79 -7.21
C GLY A 158 -3.82 5.57 -6.71
N TYR A 159 -3.54 4.40 -6.12
CA TYR A 159 -2.22 3.99 -5.69
C TYR A 159 -2.09 2.46 -5.68
N LEU A 160 -0.86 1.97 -5.57
CA LEU A 160 -0.52 0.56 -5.45
C LEU A 160 0.73 0.41 -4.57
N VAL A 161 0.71 -0.56 -3.66
CA VAL A 161 1.89 -0.96 -2.87
C VAL A 161 2.40 -2.30 -3.39
N ILE A 162 3.71 -2.39 -3.61
CA ILE A 162 4.41 -3.58 -4.09
C ILE A 162 5.46 -3.96 -3.05
N PRO A 163 5.20 -5.00 -2.25
CA PRO A 163 6.12 -5.42 -1.20
C PRO A 163 7.48 -5.85 -1.75
N GLY A 164 8.56 -5.45 -1.08
CA GLY A 164 9.92 -5.91 -1.38
C GLY A 164 10.41 -5.65 -2.81
N ALA A 165 9.82 -4.67 -3.50
CA ALA A 165 10.16 -4.35 -4.88
C ALA A 165 11.64 -3.93 -5.06
N VAL A 166 12.24 -3.35 -4.03
CA VAL A 166 13.63 -2.90 -4.02
C VAL A 166 14.47 -3.81 -3.11
N PRO A 167 15.53 -4.45 -3.63
CA PRO A 167 16.43 -5.26 -2.82
C PRO A 167 17.03 -4.49 -1.64
N LEU A 168 17.02 -5.11 -0.46
CA LEU A 168 17.56 -4.51 0.78
C LEU A 168 19.00 -3.99 0.67
N PRO A 169 19.94 -4.61 -0.10
CA PRO A 169 21.27 -4.03 -0.29
C PRO A 169 21.25 -2.61 -0.87
N LEU A 170 20.33 -2.31 -1.81
CA LEU A 170 20.19 -0.97 -2.39
C LEU A 170 19.60 -0.01 -1.37
N VAL A 171 18.57 -0.44 -0.63
CA VAL A 171 17.97 0.32 0.47
C VAL A 171 19.03 0.70 1.52
N ASN A 172 19.85 -0.27 1.94
CA ASN A 172 20.88 -0.07 2.94
C ASN A 172 21.99 0.87 2.45
N ASN A 173 22.36 0.81 1.17
CA ASN A 173 23.33 1.74 0.58
C ASN A 173 22.78 3.18 0.53
N ALA A 174 21.52 3.35 0.14
CA ALA A 174 20.84 4.65 0.17
C ALA A 174 20.77 5.22 1.60
N LEU A 175 20.37 4.41 2.59
CA LEU A 175 20.34 4.82 4.00
C LEU A 175 21.72 5.20 4.51
N ARG A 176 22.77 4.42 4.18
CA ARG A 176 24.14 4.75 4.57
C ARG A 176 24.55 6.11 4.04
N GLN A 177 24.26 6.40 2.77
CA GLN A 177 24.53 7.69 2.16
C GLN A 177 23.77 8.82 2.86
N ILE A 178 22.46 8.66 3.08
CA ILE A 178 21.62 9.67 3.76
C ILE A 178 22.13 9.95 5.18
N ASN A 179 22.38 8.90 5.96
CA ASN A 179 22.82 9.03 7.36
C ASN A 179 24.23 9.61 7.47
N HIS A 180 25.12 9.29 6.53
CA HIS A 180 26.44 9.90 6.46
C HIS A 180 26.34 11.42 6.25
N GLU A 181 25.43 11.89 5.40
CA GLU A 181 25.19 13.31 5.20
C GLU A 181 24.46 13.97 6.38
N LEU A 182 23.49 13.29 6.99
CA LEU A 182 22.81 13.78 8.20
C LEU A 182 23.76 14.01 9.37
N GLY A 183 24.80 13.18 9.50
CA GLY A 183 25.80 13.30 10.57
C GLY A 183 26.75 14.48 10.42
N LYS A 184 26.73 15.20 9.30
CA LYS A 184 27.59 16.37 9.07
C LYS A 184 26.92 17.65 9.56
N PRO A 185 27.57 18.45 10.43
CA PRO A 185 27.02 19.72 10.88
C PRO A 185 26.64 20.64 9.71
N GLY A 186 25.46 21.25 9.78
CA GLY A 186 24.95 22.19 8.77
C GLY A 186 24.31 21.55 7.53
N MET A 187 24.24 20.23 7.44
CA MET A 187 23.59 19.56 6.28
C MET A 187 22.06 19.55 6.34
N MET A 188 21.46 19.86 7.50
CA MET A 188 20.01 20.08 7.60
C MET A 188 19.72 21.56 7.42
N ILE A 189 19.01 21.90 6.34
CA ILE A 189 18.64 23.27 5.97
C ILE A 189 17.12 23.39 5.87
N GLU A 190 16.62 24.63 5.97
CA GLU A 190 15.21 24.92 5.77
C GLU A 190 14.73 24.59 4.33
N GLY A 191 13.42 24.37 4.20
CA GLY A 191 12.76 24.18 2.90
C GLY A 191 12.62 22.72 2.47
N GLY A 192 12.51 21.80 3.42
CA GLY A 192 11.98 20.45 3.19
C GLY A 192 10.45 20.44 3.11
N VAL A 193 9.89 19.24 3.02
CA VAL A 193 8.47 19.06 2.72
C VAL A 193 7.63 19.22 3.98
N GLU A 194 6.54 19.99 3.87
CA GLU A 194 5.62 20.27 4.99
C GLU A 194 6.34 20.97 6.15
N GLY A 195 7.13 22.00 5.84
CA GLY A 195 7.86 22.79 6.84
C GLY A 195 9.06 22.07 7.50
N SER A 196 9.30 20.80 7.18
CA SER A 196 10.45 20.06 7.71
C SER A 196 11.78 20.53 7.12
N ALA A 197 12.89 20.27 7.81
CA ALA A 197 14.21 20.49 7.25
C ALA A 197 14.53 19.45 6.15
N LYS A 198 15.37 19.82 5.18
CA LYS A 198 15.88 18.93 4.12
C LYS A 198 17.39 18.81 4.18
N LEU A 199 17.90 17.75 3.56
CA LEU A 199 19.33 17.62 3.32
C LEU A 199 19.80 18.63 2.26
N ALA A 200 20.87 19.34 2.59
CA ALA A 200 21.59 20.22 1.67
C ALA A 200 22.38 19.44 0.62
N GLY A 201 22.84 20.14 -0.41
CA GLY A 201 23.72 19.59 -1.44
C GLY A 201 22.99 18.67 -2.43
N ASN A 202 23.71 17.65 -2.92
CA ASN A 202 23.32 16.85 -4.08
C ASN A 202 23.01 15.38 -3.74
N THR A 203 22.77 15.06 -2.46
CA THR A 203 22.53 13.70 -1.97
C THR A 203 21.37 13.01 -2.70
N SER A 204 20.32 13.79 -3.01
CA SER A 204 19.16 13.40 -3.83
C SER A 204 19.50 12.82 -5.20
N ASN A 205 20.67 13.18 -5.75
CA ASN A 205 21.12 12.80 -7.08
C ASN A 205 22.29 11.80 -7.04
N SER A 206 22.69 11.35 -5.85
CA SER A 206 23.76 10.37 -5.68
C SER A 206 23.42 9.03 -6.34
N ALA A 207 24.44 8.27 -6.74
CA ALA A 207 24.28 6.94 -7.32
C ALA A 207 23.46 6.03 -6.39
N ALA A 208 23.77 6.01 -5.09
CA ALA A 208 23.05 5.20 -4.11
C ALA A 208 21.53 5.47 -4.07
N ILE A 209 21.10 6.72 -4.28
CA ILE A 209 19.68 7.07 -4.36
C ILE A 209 19.10 6.66 -5.72
N ARG A 210 19.78 6.98 -6.82
CA ARG A 210 19.32 6.66 -8.18
C ARG A 210 19.23 5.16 -8.44
N ASP A 211 20.12 4.37 -7.84
CA ASP A 211 20.15 2.91 -7.96
C ASP A 211 18.88 2.26 -7.39
N LEU A 212 18.18 2.91 -6.46
CA LEU A 212 16.87 2.45 -6.00
C LEU A 212 15.86 2.33 -7.15
N TYR A 213 15.99 3.15 -8.20
CA TYR A 213 15.15 3.12 -9.39
C TYR A 213 15.79 2.30 -10.53
N PHE A 214 17.06 2.56 -10.84
CA PHE A 214 17.73 2.00 -12.03
C PHE A 214 18.33 0.60 -11.82
N ALA A 215 18.79 0.28 -10.60
CA ALA A 215 19.40 -1.01 -10.27
C ALA A 215 18.39 -1.99 -9.65
N SER A 216 17.09 -1.64 -9.68
CA SER A 216 16.00 -2.46 -9.16
C SER A 216 14.92 -2.67 -10.23
N PRO A 217 13.97 -3.59 -10.00
CA PRO A 217 12.80 -3.76 -10.86
C PRO A 217 11.82 -2.57 -10.93
N VAL A 218 12.03 -1.50 -10.16
CA VAL A 218 11.11 -0.36 -10.07
C VAL A 218 10.82 0.25 -11.44
N HIS A 219 11.84 0.42 -12.28
CA HIS A 219 11.65 1.01 -13.61
C HIS A 219 10.66 0.21 -14.48
N SER A 220 10.69 -1.12 -14.39
CA SER A 220 9.81 -2.01 -15.18
C SER A 220 8.35 -1.98 -14.70
N TYR A 221 8.13 -1.87 -13.39
CA TYR A 221 6.79 -1.62 -12.85
C TYR A 221 6.24 -0.25 -13.29
N VAL A 222 7.11 0.76 -13.32
CA VAL A 222 6.75 2.10 -13.76
C VAL A 222 6.40 2.13 -15.24
N GLU A 223 7.19 1.50 -16.09
CA GLU A 223 6.89 1.37 -17.53
C GLU A 223 5.58 0.60 -17.78
N SER A 224 5.20 -0.31 -16.88
CA SER A 224 3.91 -1.02 -16.98
C SER A 224 2.69 -0.10 -16.80
N LEU A 225 2.83 1.05 -16.13
CA LEU A 225 1.77 2.06 -16.02
C LEU A 225 1.96 3.20 -17.02
N VAL A 226 3.17 3.74 -17.06
CA VAL A 226 3.44 5.00 -17.78
C VAL A 226 3.62 4.76 -19.26
N GLY A 227 4.22 3.64 -19.67
CA GLY A 227 4.81 3.49 -21.00
C GLY A 227 6.25 4.00 -21.02
N ALA A 228 6.65 4.65 -22.11
CA ALA A 228 8.01 5.18 -22.23
C ALA A 228 8.24 6.35 -21.26
N VAL A 229 9.33 6.32 -20.49
CA VAL A 229 9.61 7.32 -19.44
C VAL A 229 10.83 8.18 -19.73
N VAL A 230 10.79 9.43 -19.25
CA VAL A 230 12.00 10.25 -19.10
C VAL A 230 12.77 9.74 -17.87
N PRO A 231 14.05 9.34 -18.01
CA PRO A 231 14.85 8.86 -16.88
C PRO A 231 14.91 9.91 -15.75
N PRO A 232 14.56 9.57 -14.50
CA PRO A 232 14.65 10.51 -13.40
C PRO A 232 16.11 10.90 -13.13
N GLN A 233 16.36 12.20 -13.04
CA GLN A 233 17.71 12.74 -12.77
C GLN A 233 18.05 12.76 -11.27
N GLY A 234 17.04 12.66 -10.42
CA GLY A 234 17.15 12.78 -8.98
C GLY A 234 15.85 12.38 -8.28
N ALA A 235 15.90 12.37 -6.95
CA ALA A 235 14.75 12.08 -6.12
C ALA A 235 14.58 13.10 -4.99
N GLN A 236 13.39 13.16 -4.42
CA GLN A 236 13.19 13.83 -3.14
C GLN A 236 13.51 12.86 -2.00
N ILE A 237 14.34 13.30 -1.06
CA ILE A 237 14.53 12.61 0.22
C ILE A 237 13.51 13.18 1.21
N ALA A 238 12.55 12.36 1.62
CA ALA A 238 11.50 12.74 2.56
C ALA A 238 11.75 12.10 3.92
N LEU A 239 12.33 12.89 4.82
CA LEU A 239 12.54 12.54 6.21
C LEU A 239 11.35 13.03 7.04
N ARG A 240 10.86 12.18 7.94
CA ARG A 240 9.94 12.59 9.01
C ARG A 240 10.61 12.30 10.33
N PHE A 241 11.03 13.34 11.02
CA PHE A 241 11.60 13.24 12.36
C PHE A 241 10.50 12.99 13.39
N PRO A 242 10.81 12.33 14.51
CA PRO A 242 9.91 12.24 15.65
C PRO A 242 9.39 13.62 16.08
N GLU A 243 8.09 13.73 16.28
CA GLU A 243 7.41 14.92 16.78
C GLU A 243 7.37 14.91 18.31
N ILE A 244 7.47 16.10 18.91
CA ILE A 244 7.31 16.30 20.35
C ILE A 244 5.98 17.03 20.54
N GLY A 245 5.00 16.35 21.13
CA GLY A 245 3.67 16.91 21.34
C GLY A 245 2.62 15.83 21.60
N PRO A 246 1.36 16.25 21.80
CA PRO A 246 0.26 15.30 21.92
C PRO A 246 -0.03 14.62 20.59
N ASP A 247 -0.37 13.33 20.65
CA ASP A 247 -0.80 12.57 19.48
C ASP A 247 -2.08 13.18 18.88
N TYR A 248 -2.18 13.15 17.54
CA TYR A 248 -3.40 13.54 16.83
C TYR A 248 -3.70 12.62 15.65
N GLN A 249 -4.97 12.56 15.27
CA GLN A 249 -5.42 11.83 14.09
C GLN A 249 -5.64 12.79 12.93
N PRO A 250 -4.99 12.54 11.78
CA PRO A 250 -5.28 13.25 10.54
C PRO A 250 -6.75 13.22 10.17
N LYS A 251 -7.27 14.33 9.67
CA LYS A 251 -8.67 14.46 9.24
C LYS A 251 -8.85 14.27 7.73
N GLY A 252 -10.09 14.04 7.32
CA GLY A 252 -10.49 13.82 5.93
C GLY A 252 -10.29 15.02 5.00
N ASN A 253 -10.18 16.22 5.57
CA ASN A 253 -9.92 17.49 4.89
C ASN A 253 -8.46 17.95 4.99
N GLU A 254 -7.55 17.12 5.51
CA GLU A 254 -6.14 17.47 5.66
C GLU A 254 -5.31 16.71 4.62
N TRP A 255 -5.15 17.26 3.43
CA TRP A 255 -4.44 16.60 2.32
C TRP A 255 -3.95 17.58 1.26
N HIS A 256 -3.12 17.11 0.34
CA HIS A 256 -2.83 17.81 -0.91
C HIS A 256 -2.69 16.82 -2.07
N THR A 257 -2.70 17.35 -3.29
CA THR A 257 -2.11 16.67 -4.47
C THR A 257 -0.82 17.37 -4.86
N ASP A 258 0.12 16.66 -5.50
CA ASP A 258 1.38 17.27 -5.94
C ASP A 258 1.14 18.43 -6.93
N GLY A 259 0.10 18.33 -7.74
CA GLY A 259 -0.29 19.36 -8.70
C GLY A 259 -0.73 20.66 -8.03
N MET A 260 -1.59 20.56 -7.01
CA MET A 260 -2.09 21.73 -6.28
C MET A 260 -0.96 22.58 -5.70
N ARG A 261 0.06 21.95 -5.10
CA ARG A 261 1.21 22.68 -4.53
C ARG A 261 2.05 23.44 -5.55
N GLN A 262 1.99 23.04 -6.83
CA GLN A 262 2.76 23.64 -7.91
C GLN A 262 1.91 24.51 -8.85
N GLY A 263 0.61 24.64 -8.55
CA GLY A 263 -0.34 25.31 -9.45
C GLY A 263 -0.55 24.59 -10.78
N LYS A 264 -0.30 23.28 -10.84
CA LYS A 264 -0.30 22.46 -12.06
C LYS A 264 -1.32 21.33 -11.96
N TRP A 265 -1.79 20.85 -13.11
CA TRP A 265 -2.70 19.69 -13.16
C TRP A 265 -1.96 18.40 -12.80
N ASN A 266 -1.06 17.96 -13.69
CA ASN A 266 -0.11 16.88 -13.46
C ASN A 266 1.31 17.45 -13.70
N PRO A 267 2.11 17.70 -12.65
CA PRO A 267 3.50 18.14 -12.82
C PRO A 267 4.44 17.00 -13.28
N PHE A 268 3.96 15.76 -13.18
CA PHE A 268 4.56 14.50 -13.60
C PHE A 268 3.44 13.47 -13.82
N SER A 269 3.74 12.30 -14.39
CA SER A 269 2.78 11.24 -14.72
C SER A 269 2.57 10.24 -13.59
N LEU A 270 3.63 9.90 -12.85
CA LEU A 270 3.54 8.94 -11.75
C LEU A 270 4.45 9.31 -10.58
N LEU A 271 3.94 9.21 -9.36
CA LEU A 271 4.74 9.31 -8.14
C LEU A 271 5.23 7.91 -7.76
N VAL A 272 6.53 7.79 -7.53
CA VAL A 272 7.20 6.54 -7.15
C VAL A 272 7.83 6.76 -5.78
N GLY A 273 7.20 6.21 -4.74
CA GLY A 273 7.69 6.23 -3.37
C GLY A 273 8.40 4.93 -3.01
N ILE A 274 9.62 4.99 -2.46
CA ILE A 274 10.34 3.81 -1.95
C ILE A 274 10.58 3.97 -0.45
N ALA A 275 10.10 3.01 0.33
CA ALA A 275 10.27 3.00 1.77
C ALA A 275 11.70 2.57 2.14
N LEU A 276 12.42 3.41 2.88
CA LEU A 276 13.75 3.09 3.41
C LEU A 276 13.72 2.81 4.92
N SER A 277 12.57 2.90 5.56
CA SER A 277 12.37 2.51 6.96
C SER A 277 11.12 1.66 7.09
N ASP A 278 11.10 0.79 8.09
CA ASP A 278 9.92 0.03 8.45
C ASP A 278 8.93 0.95 9.16
N VAL A 279 7.70 1.00 8.64
CA VAL A 279 6.60 1.80 9.18
C VAL A 279 5.40 0.87 9.34
N GLN A 280 5.47 0.02 10.36
CA GLN A 280 4.51 -1.07 10.58
C GLN A 280 3.33 -0.68 11.46
N GLN A 281 3.34 0.55 11.99
CA GLN A 281 2.28 1.10 12.81
C GLN A 281 1.82 2.44 12.22
N PRO A 282 0.54 2.82 12.39
CA PRO A 282 0.09 4.18 12.16
C PRO A 282 0.91 5.20 12.96
N GLN A 283 0.87 6.45 12.54
CA GLN A 283 1.53 7.58 13.23
C GLN A 283 3.05 7.39 13.44
N SER A 284 3.69 6.57 12.60
CA SER A 284 5.14 6.41 12.57
C SER A 284 5.73 7.18 11.37
N GLY A 285 5.11 8.30 11.03
CA GLY A 285 5.46 9.12 9.88
C GLY A 285 4.94 8.58 8.55
N ASN A 286 3.97 7.67 8.52
CA ASN A 286 3.50 6.99 7.30
C ASN A 286 3.18 7.95 6.14
N LEU A 287 3.27 7.47 4.89
CA LEU A 287 2.52 8.13 3.82
C LEU A 287 1.04 7.81 4.04
N ILE A 288 0.21 8.83 4.15
CA ILE A 288 -1.24 8.70 4.24
C ILE A 288 -1.83 8.98 2.87
N VAL A 289 -2.76 8.12 2.45
CA VAL A 289 -3.50 8.26 1.19
C VAL A 289 -4.99 8.33 1.45
N PHE A 290 -5.70 8.89 0.48
CA PHE A 290 -7.15 8.91 0.42
C PHE A 290 -7.55 8.12 -0.82
N PRO A 291 -7.91 6.83 -0.68
CA PRO A 291 -8.23 5.99 -1.82
C PRO A 291 -9.33 6.59 -2.70
N LYS A 292 -9.24 6.38 -4.01
CA LYS A 292 -10.21 6.86 -5.02
C LYS A 292 -10.27 8.38 -5.19
N SER A 293 -9.52 9.14 -4.38
CA SER A 293 -9.51 10.60 -4.44
C SER A 293 -9.09 11.17 -5.80
N HIS A 294 -8.22 10.48 -6.55
CA HIS A 294 -7.84 10.89 -7.90
C HIS A 294 -9.03 10.96 -8.86
N GLN A 295 -10.06 10.13 -8.66
CA GLN A 295 -11.30 10.17 -9.43
C GLN A 295 -12.17 11.35 -8.99
N THR A 296 -12.40 11.48 -7.68
CA THR A 296 -13.19 12.57 -7.10
C THR A 296 -12.64 13.94 -7.48
N LEU A 297 -11.31 14.10 -7.39
CA LEU A 297 -10.64 15.37 -7.59
C LEU A 297 -10.41 15.73 -9.06
N HIS A 298 -10.47 14.75 -9.97
CA HIS A 298 -10.15 15.01 -11.38
C HIS A 298 -11.02 16.11 -11.99
N GLY A 299 -12.32 16.10 -11.71
CA GLY A 299 -13.26 17.11 -12.19
C GLY A 299 -13.24 18.41 -11.39
N MET A 300 -12.55 18.44 -10.26
CA MET A 300 -12.46 19.62 -9.39
C MET A 300 -11.17 20.42 -9.63
N LEU A 301 -10.08 19.78 -10.04
CA LEU A 301 -8.81 20.48 -10.26
C LEU A 301 -8.93 21.56 -11.33
N GLN A 302 -8.33 22.72 -11.06
CA GLN A 302 -8.23 23.85 -11.98
C GLN A 302 -6.76 24.28 -12.12
N GLU A 303 -6.47 25.04 -13.18
CA GLU A 303 -5.18 25.72 -13.31
C GLU A 303 -4.92 26.65 -12.12
N GLY A 304 -3.65 26.81 -11.74
CA GLY A 304 -3.28 27.54 -10.52
C GLY A 304 -3.39 26.72 -9.24
N GLY A 305 -3.78 25.42 -9.33
CA GLY A 305 -3.80 24.52 -8.18
C GLY A 305 -5.00 24.74 -7.26
N ILE A 306 -6.04 25.34 -7.81
CA ILE A 306 -7.32 25.64 -7.15
C ILE A 306 -8.27 24.47 -7.40
N LEU A 307 -9.16 24.21 -6.45
CA LEU A 307 -10.26 23.28 -6.63
C LEU A 307 -11.55 24.05 -6.91
N ALA A 308 -12.30 23.62 -7.91
CA ALA A 308 -13.62 24.14 -8.23
C ALA A 308 -14.51 24.09 -6.98
N GLY A 309 -15.08 25.24 -6.60
CA GLY A 309 -15.94 25.34 -5.42
C GLY A 309 -15.20 25.46 -4.09
N CYS A 310 -13.86 25.48 -4.09
CA CYS A 310 -13.05 25.77 -2.92
C CYS A 310 -12.37 27.14 -3.07
N THR A 311 -12.50 28.00 -2.06
CA THR A 311 -11.81 29.30 -2.02
C THR A 311 -10.32 29.18 -1.71
N THR A 312 -9.88 27.99 -1.28
CA THR A 312 -8.54 27.74 -0.78
C THR A 312 -7.59 27.30 -1.88
N THR A 313 -6.37 27.82 -1.82
CA THR A 313 -5.25 27.40 -2.67
C THR A 313 -4.20 26.69 -1.80
N CYS A 314 -3.75 25.49 -2.17
CA CYS A 314 -2.71 24.76 -1.42
C CYS A 314 -1.29 25.08 -1.89
N ILE A 315 -1.03 26.34 -2.22
CA ILE A 315 0.24 26.82 -2.79
C ILE A 315 1.20 27.41 -1.75
N SER A 316 0.74 27.72 -0.53
CA SER A 316 1.60 28.25 0.54
C SER A 316 2.08 27.16 1.51
N VAL A 317 3.24 27.40 2.13
CA VAL A 317 3.86 26.51 3.11
C VAL A 317 3.12 26.53 4.46
N ASP A 318 2.26 27.52 4.70
CA ASP A 318 1.51 27.68 5.95
C ASP A 318 0.14 26.98 5.91
N THR A 319 -0.32 26.58 4.72
CA THR A 319 -1.57 25.83 4.49
C THR A 319 -1.28 24.44 3.92
N VAL A 320 -0.29 23.75 4.50
CA VAL A 320 0.26 22.48 4.02
C VAL A 320 -0.82 21.43 3.70
N TRP A 321 -1.92 21.48 4.46
CA TRP A 321 -3.05 20.55 4.38
C TRP A 321 -4.36 21.24 4.01
N GLY A 322 -4.26 22.43 3.42
CA GLY A 322 -5.36 23.40 3.36
C GLY A 322 -5.44 24.26 4.62
N ASP A 323 -6.38 25.19 4.61
CA ASP A 323 -6.78 26.04 5.73
C ASP A 323 -7.94 25.42 6.55
N GLY A 324 -8.19 24.11 6.35
CA GLY A 324 -9.33 23.38 6.89
C GLY A 324 -10.58 23.37 6.00
N ASN A 325 -10.58 24.10 4.87
CA ASN A 325 -11.73 24.19 3.97
C ASN A 325 -11.66 23.25 2.74
N LEU A 326 -10.70 22.31 2.72
CA LEU A 326 -10.67 21.30 1.67
C LEU A 326 -11.86 20.33 1.83
N PRO A 327 -12.33 19.73 0.73
CA PRO A 327 -13.33 18.67 0.78
C PRO A 327 -12.89 17.54 1.70
N ASP A 328 -13.83 17.03 2.49
CA ASP A 328 -13.64 15.81 3.27
C ASP A 328 -13.66 14.61 2.31
N LEU A 329 -12.51 13.94 2.18
CA LEU A 329 -12.35 12.76 1.33
C LEU A 329 -12.56 11.44 2.10
N GLY A 330 -13.09 11.51 3.32
CA GLY A 330 -13.33 10.38 4.20
C GLY A 330 -12.10 9.99 5.02
N THR A 331 -12.09 8.75 5.50
CA THR A 331 -11.07 8.28 6.45
C THR A 331 -9.69 8.16 5.79
N PRO A 332 -8.67 8.89 6.28
CA PRO A 332 -7.29 8.74 5.80
C PRO A 332 -6.74 7.34 6.09
N ILE A 333 -5.97 6.78 5.15
CA ILE A 333 -5.32 5.48 5.32
C ILE A 333 -3.80 5.66 5.43
N PRO A 334 -3.19 5.40 6.61
CA PRO A 334 -1.74 5.32 6.73
C PRO A 334 -1.24 4.04 6.07
N LEU A 335 -0.38 4.19 5.06
CA LEU A 335 0.26 3.06 4.41
C LEU A 335 1.30 2.46 5.36
N LEU A 336 1.15 1.17 5.62
CA LEU A 336 2.13 0.40 6.37
C LEU A 336 3.11 -0.21 5.36
N CYS A 337 4.39 0.09 5.53
CA CYS A 337 5.43 -0.31 4.58
C CYS A 337 6.63 -0.89 5.32
N SER A 338 7.22 -1.92 4.73
CA SER A 338 8.54 -2.43 5.07
C SER A 338 9.61 -1.76 4.22
N LYS A 339 10.85 -1.81 4.68
CA LYS A 339 12.01 -1.40 3.87
C LYS A 339 12.01 -2.13 2.52
N GLY A 340 12.17 -1.36 1.45
CA GLY A 340 12.19 -1.87 0.08
C GLY A 340 10.83 -1.96 -0.58
N ASP A 341 9.73 -1.69 0.15
CA ASP A 341 8.41 -1.59 -0.46
C ASP A 341 8.34 -0.38 -1.39
N LEU A 342 7.67 -0.58 -2.52
CA LEU A 342 7.39 0.44 -3.52
C LEU A 342 5.92 0.87 -3.41
N VAL A 343 5.69 2.18 -3.45
CA VAL A 343 4.38 2.81 -3.57
C VAL A 343 4.33 3.54 -4.90
N LEU A 344 3.39 3.19 -5.76
CA LEU A 344 3.05 3.92 -6.97
C LEU A 344 1.78 4.71 -6.70
N ALA A 345 1.76 6.01 -6.99
CA ALA A 345 0.58 6.85 -6.77
C ALA A 345 0.32 7.76 -7.97
N HIS A 346 -0.95 7.87 -8.34
CA HIS A 346 -1.40 8.80 -9.36
C HIS A 346 -1.17 10.26 -8.86
N PRO A 347 -0.73 11.20 -9.71
CA PRO A 347 -0.42 12.58 -9.30
C PRO A 347 -1.60 13.32 -8.64
N LYS A 348 -2.83 12.94 -8.99
CA LYS A 348 -4.08 13.48 -8.45
C LYS A 348 -4.57 12.75 -7.19
N THR A 349 -3.90 11.70 -6.73
CA THR A 349 -4.27 11.02 -5.48
C THR A 349 -3.93 11.94 -4.32
N ALA A 350 -4.95 12.34 -3.57
CA ALA A 350 -4.78 13.09 -2.34
C ALA A 350 -3.97 12.27 -1.34
N HIS A 351 -3.00 12.93 -0.72
CA HIS A 351 -2.12 12.30 0.24
C HIS A 351 -1.54 13.34 1.22
N ARG A 352 -0.89 12.81 2.26
CA ARG A 352 -0.10 13.59 3.21
C ARG A 352 0.98 12.78 3.90
N GLY A 353 2.01 13.44 4.41
CA GLY A 353 2.78 12.93 5.55
C GLY A 353 1.87 12.76 6.77
N GLY A 354 1.87 11.55 7.33
CA GLY A 354 1.32 11.29 8.66
C GLY A 354 2.26 11.80 9.75
N PRO A 355 1.72 12.04 10.96
CA PRO A 355 2.55 12.40 12.10
C PRO A 355 3.53 11.28 12.43
N ASN A 356 4.66 11.64 13.05
CA ASN A 356 5.63 10.65 13.54
C ASN A 356 5.81 10.73 15.06
N PHE A 357 5.04 9.95 15.81
CA PHE A 357 5.19 9.81 17.27
C PHE A 357 6.06 8.60 17.65
N SER A 358 6.66 7.92 16.66
CA SER A 358 7.64 6.87 16.92
C SER A 358 8.99 7.47 17.34
N PRO A 359 9.87 6.70 18.02
CA PRO A 359 11.20 7.18 18.38
C PRO A 359 12.18 7.22 17.19
N ASN A 360 11.76 6.85 15.98
CA ASN A 360 12.63 6.67 14.82
C ASN A 360 12.33 7.70 13.73
N ILE A 361 13.36 8.11 12.99
CA ILE A 361 13.16 8.88 11.74
C ILE A 361 12.55 7.94 10.70
N ARG A 362 11.46 8.36 10.04
CA ARG A 362 10.96 7.68 8.85
C ARG A 362 11.69 8.21 7.62
N TYR A 363 12.17 7.29 6.79
CA TYR A 363 12.89 7.56 5.55
C TYR A 363 12.10 7.08 4.34
N GLN A 364 11.84 8.00 3.41
CA GLN A 364 11.18 7.68 2.14
C GLN A 364 11.86 8.43 1.00
N ILE A 365 11.96 7.80 -0.16
CA ILE A 365 12.43 8.43 -1.40
C ILE A 365 11.25 8.59 -2.36
N TYR A 366 11.16 9.74 -3.03
CA TYR A 366 10.18 9.96 -4.09
C TYR A 366 10.83 10.33 -5.42
N PHE A 367 10.54 9.56 -6.46
CA PHE A 367 10.77 9.95 -7.84
C PHE A 367 9.47 10.45 -8.46
N ARG A 368 9.57 11.53 -9.23
CA ARG A 368 8.45 12.09 -10.00
C ARG A 368 8.68 11.77 -11.48
N ILE A 369 8.01 10.72 -11.95
CA ILE A 369 8.25 10.15 -13.27
C ILE A 369 7.37 10.85 -14.30
N LYS A 370 7.96 11.18 -15.45
CA LYS A 370 7.24 11.75 -16.59
C LYS A 370 7.20 10.74 -17.73
N HIS A 371 6.04 10.61 -18.37
CA HIS A 371 5.97 10.02 -19.69
C HIS A 371 6.89 10.79 -20.67
N MET A 372 7.47 10.12 -21.67
CA MET A 372 8.33 10.80 -22.66
C MET A 372 7.61 11.95 -23.37
N GLU A 373 6.31 11.79 -23.59
CA GLU A 373 5.44 12.80 -24.21
C GLU A 373 4.64 13.61 -23.19
N HIS A 374 5.10 13.68 -21.93
CA HIS A 374 4.37 14.36 -20.85
C HIS A 374 3.92 15.78 -21.23
N GLU A 375 4.76 16.54 -21.95
CA GLU A 375 4.41 17.89 -22.40
C GLU A 375 3.24 17.90 -23.40
N ALA A 376 3.27 17.01 -24.40
CA ALA A 376 2.22 16.90 -25.41
C ALA A 376 0.89 16.38 -24.83
N ARG A 377 0.95 15.62 -23.72
CA ARG A 377 -0.23 15.01 -23.08
C ARG A 377 -0.87 15.88 -22.00
N LYS A 378 -0.33 17.07 -21.72
CA LYS A 378 -0.86 17.99 -20.68
C LYS A 378 -2.34 18.35 -20.86
N GLU A 379 -2.79 18.54 -22.10
CA GLU A 379 -4.21 18.86 -22.36
C GLU A 379 -5.10 17.62 -22.28
N ILE A 380 -4.55 16.43 -22.58
CA ILE A 380 -5.28 15.16 -22.49
C ILE A 380 -5.60 14.86 -21.02
N VAL A 381 -4.62 15.01 -20.12
CA VAL A 381 -4.81 14.70 -18.69
C VAL A 381 -5.80 15.62 -17.96
N LYS A 382 -6.21 16.73 -18.58
CA LYS A 382 -7.31 17.58 -18.10
C LYS A 382 -8.68 16.95 -18.35
N LYS A 383 -8.81 16.15 -19.40
CA LYS A 383 -10.06 15.51 -19.83
C LYS A 383 -10.12 14.04 -19.44
N GLU A 384 -8.98 13.37 -19.47
CA GLU A 384 -8.85 11.94 -19.24
C GLU A 384 -7.96 11.70 -18.03
N LEU A 385 -8.48 10.97 -17.03
CA LEU A 385 -7.80 10.78 -15.76
C LEU A 385 -6.39 10.19 -15.94
N PHE A 386 -6.28 9.20 -16.83
CA PHE A 386 -5.07 8.41 -17.09
C PHE A 386 -4.40 8.74 -18.42
N GLY A 387 -4.66 9.93 -19.01
CA GLY A 387 -4.22 10.29 -20.36
C GLY A 387 -2.70 10.26 -20.60
N ASP A 388 -1.88 10.21 -19.55
CA ASP A 388 -0.43 10.08 -19.60
C ASP A 388 0.11 8.77 -18.98
N LEU A 389 -0.75 7.75 -18.91
CA LEU A 389 -0.43 6.39 -18.45
C LEU A 389 -0.89 5.34 -19.47
N ASP A 390 0.01 4.94 -20.38
CA ASP A 390 -0.29 4.00 -21.47
C ASP A 390 -0.84 2.65 -20.99
N GLY A 391 -0.41 2.18 -19.82
CA GLY A 391 -0.84 0.90 -19.26
C GLY A 391 -2.24 0.91 -18.65
N CYS A 392 -2.85 2.07 -18.50
CA CYS A 392 -4.14 2.28 -17.83
C CYS A 392 -5.31 2.48 -18.83
N GLN A 393 -5.20 1.94 -20.04
CA GLN A 393 -6.24 2.02 -21.08
C GLN A 393 -7.29 0.91 -20.97
#